data_AF-A0A3M1E480-F1
#
_entry.id   AF-A0A3M1E480-F1
#
_cell.length_a   1.000
_cell.length_b   1.000
_cell.length_c   1.000
_cell.angle_alpha   90.00
_cell.angle_beta   90.00
_cell.angle_gamma   90.00
#
_symmetry.space_group_name_H-M   'P 1'
#
loop_
_entity.id
_entity.type
_entity.pdbx_description
1 polymer ?
#
loop_
_entity_poly.entity_id
_entity_poly.type
_entity_poly.pdbx_seq_one_letter_code
_entity_poly.pdbx_strand_id
1 'polypeptide(L)' 'VANMPGGVPLTSTLALTNATLPYARALAAKGWQQACREDKGLCDGLNIVGGKVVYAGVAEAFGLPLAKIDAVLA' A
#
# COMPACT_ATOMS: atom_id res chain seq x y z
N VAL A 1 -15.00 -3.74 -18.74
CA VAL A 1 -14.07 -2.60 -18.53
C VAL A 1 -13.31 -2.81 -17.23
N ALA A 2 -12.02 -2.45 -17.12
CA ALA A 2 -11.21 -2.77 -15.94
C ALA A 2 -11.69 -2.08 -14.64
N ASN A 3 -12.33 -0.91 -14.75
CA ASN A 3 -12.87 -0.15 -13.63
C ASN A 3 -14.41 -0.22 -13.58
N MET A 4 -14.98 -1.44 -13.51
CA MET A 4 -16.43 -1.62 -13.38
C MET A 4 -17.06 -0.89 -12.18
N PRO A 5 -16.41 -0.82 -10.98
CA PRO A 5 -16.94 -0.06 -9.85
C PRO A 5 -17.16 1.43 -10.14
N GLY A 6 -16.49 1.98 -11.16
CA GLY A 6 -16.69 3.36 -11.61
C GLY A 6 -18.09 3.64 -12.18
N GLY A 7 -18.84 2.62 -12.61
CA GLY A 7 -20.23 2.76 -13.04
C GLY A 7 -21.22 3.01 -11.89
N VAL A 8 -20.80 2.77 -10.64
CA VAL A 8 -21.62 2.95 -9.42
C VAL A 8 -20.85 3.75 -8.37
N PRO A 9 -20.47 5.01 -8.66
CA PRO A 9 -19.45 5.75 -7.91
C PRO A 9 -19.83 6.01 -6.45
N LEU A 10 -21.11 6.25 -6.14
CA LEU A 10 -21.56 6.45 -4.76
C LEU A 10 -21.32 5.19 -3.92
N THR A 11 -21.80 4.04 -4.39
CA THR A 11 -21.65 2.76 -3.69
C THR A 11 -20.18 2.35 -3.57
N SER A 12 -19.42 2.47 -4.66
CA SER A 12 -18.00 2.05 -4.67
C SER A 12 -17.12 2.96 -3.83
N THR A 13 -17.39 4.27 -3.80
CA THR A 13 -16.66 5.21 -2.93
C THR A 13 -16.92 4.89 -1.46
N LEU A 14 -18.17 4.71 -1.06
CA LEU A 14 -18.50 4.36 0.32
C LEU A 14 -17.86 3.02 0.72
N ALA A 15 -17.90 2.01 -0.15
CA ALA A 15 -17.26 0.73 0.11
C ALA A 15 -15.73 0.85 0.27
N LEU A 16 -15.05 1.52 -0.67
CA LEU A 16 -13.60 1.67 -0.66
C LEU A 16 -13.12 2.51 0.52
N THR A 17 -13.79 3.63 0.80
CA THR A 17 -13.40 4.53 1.89
C THR A 17 -13.65 3.91 3.26
N ASN A 18 -14.75 3.17 3.46
CA ASN A 18 -14.97 2.43 4.70
C ASN A 18 -13.85 1.41 4.98
N ALA A 19 -13.33 0.75 3.94
CA ALA A 19 -12.23 -0.19 4.08
C ALA A 19 -10.86 0.49 4.29
N THR A 20 -10.62 1.63 3.63
CA THR A 20 -9.29 2.27 3.60
C THR A 20 -9.09 3.35 4.67
N LEU A 21 -10.16 3.96 5.18
CA LEU A 21 -10.08 5.06 6.15
C LEU A 21 -9.33 4.72 7.45
N PRO A 22 -9.44 3.51 8.04
CA PRO A 22 -8.63 3.16 9.21
C PRO A 22 -7.12 3.25 8.94
N TYR A 23 -6.65 2.78 7.79
CA TYR A 23 -5.25 2.86 7.38
C TYR A 23 -4.81 4.30 7.11
N ALA A 24 -5.66 5.10 6.43
CA ALA A 24 -5.37 6.51 6.17
C ALA A 24 -5.19 7.29 7.49
N ARG A 25 -6.01 7.03 8.50
CA ARG A 25 -5.87 7.63 9.84
C ARG A 25 -4.60 7.19 10.54
N ALA A 26 -4.24 5.91 10.47
CA ALA A 26 -3.00 5.38 11.07
C ALA A 26 -1.76 6.02 10.44
N LEU A 27 -1.73 6.12 9.11
CA LEU A 27 -0.66 6.78 8.36
C LEU A 27 -0.53 8.26 8.73
N ALA A 28 -1.65 8.98 8.81
CA ALA A 28 -1.66 10.40 9.16
C ALA A 28 -1.17 10.66 10.60
N ALA A 29 -1.54 9.79 11.55
CA ALA A 29 -1.19 9.98 12.96
C ALA A 29 0.24 9.54 13.31
N LYS A 30 0.76 8.49 12.65
CA LYS A 30 2.01 7.81 13.07
C LYS A 30 3.13 7.91 12.04
N GLY A 31 2.82 8.35 10.82
CA GLY A 31 3.70 8.17 9.67
C GLY A 31 3.73 6.71 9.19
N TRP A 32 4.27 6.50 7.99
CA TRP A 32 4.22 5.20 7.32
C TRP A 32 5.07 4.12 8.00
N GLN A 33 6.26 4.47 8.51
CA GLN A 33 7.18 3.49 9.13
C GLN A 33 6.54 2.83 10.35
N GLN A 34 6.06 3.65 11.29
CA GLN A 34 5.44 3.13 12.51
C GLN A 34 4.11 2.44 12.21
N ALA A 35 3.29 2.99 11.31
CA ALA A 35 2.04 2.36 10.91
C ALA A 35 2.25 0.96 10.29
N CYS A 36 3.29 0.79 9.46
CA CYS A 36 3.63 -0.52 8.88
C CYS A 36 4.23 -1.50 9.91
N ARG A 37 4.97 -1.00 10.91
CA ARG A 37 5.47 -1.86 12.00
C ARG A 37 4.32 -2.42 12.86
N GLU A 38 3.26 -1.65 13.04
CA GLU A 38 2.11 -2.02 13.85
C GLU A 38 1.03 -2.80 13.08
N ASP A 39 0.97 -2.64 11.75
CA ASP A 39 0.00 -3.29 10.88
C ASP A 39 0.71 -4.05 9.75
N LYS A 40 0.73 -5.38 9.87
CA LYS A 40 1.32 -6.26 8.85
C LYS A 40 0.64 -6.13 7.48
N GLY A 41 -0.69 -5.96 7.44
CA GLY A 41 -1.42 -5.81 6.18
C GLY A 41 -1.03 -4.53 5.45
N LEU A 42 -0.82 -3.45 6.19
CA LEU A 42 -0.31 -2.19 5.65
C LEU A 42 1.14 -2.32 5.15
N CYS A 43 1.98 -3.03 5.92
CA CYS A 43 3.37 -3.33 5.54
C CYS A 43 3.46 -4.12 4.23
N ASP A 44 2.64 -5.16 4.10
CA ASP A 44 2.58 -6.00 2.89
C ASP A 44 2.11 -5.20 1.65
N GLY A 45 1.47 -4.04 1.85
CA GLY A 45 1.08 -3.11 0.78
C GLY A 45 2.20 -2.22 0.23
N LEU A 46 3.39 -2.19 0.85
CA LEU A 46 4.50 -1.36 0.39
C LEU A 46 5.07 -1.87 -0.94
N ASN A 47 5.18 -0.97 -1.92
CA ASN A 47 5.70 -1.30 -3.25
C ASN A 47 7.07 -0.67 -3.52
N ILE A 48 7.23 0.62 -3.20
CA ILE A 48 8.45 1.39 -3.44
C ILE A 48 8.74 2.27 -2.22
N VAL A 49 9.98 2.26 -1.75
CA VAL A 49 10.45 3.13 -0.66
C VAL A 49 11.80 3.74 -1.03
N GLY A 50 11.91 5.07 -0.97
CA GLY A 50 13.18 5.76 -1.25
C GLY A 50 13.79 5.43 -2.62
N GLY A 51 12.96 5.23 -3.64
CA GLY A 51 13.39 4.85 -5.00
C GLY A 51 13.72 3.36 -5.19
N LYS A 52 13.57 2.53 -4.16
CA LYS A 52 13.82 1.08 -4.22
C LYS A 52 12.52 0.31 -4.29
N VAL A 53 12.42 -0.67 -5.19
CA VAL A 53 11.29 -1.60 -5.23
C VAL A 53 11.42 -2.61 -4.09
N VAL A 54 10.36 -2.77 -3.30
CA VAL A 54 10.33 -3.70 -2.15
C VAL A 54 9.25 -4.78 -2.29
N TYR A 55 8.40 -4.68 -3.31
CA TYR A 55 7.40 -5.71 -3.63
C TYR A 55 7.89 -6.60 -4.77
N ALA A 56 7.94 -7.91 -4.50
CA ALA A 56 8.48 -8.90 -5.43
C ALA A 56 7.76 -8.93 -6.78
N GLY A 57 6.42 -8.80 -6.78
CA GLY A 57 5.64 -8.85 -8.02
C GLY A 57 5.95 -7.69 -8.98
N VAL A 58 6.28 -6.50 -8.47
CA VAL A 58 6.71 -5.37 -9.30
C VAL A 58 8.13 -5.58 -9.80
N ALA A 59 9.03 -6.09 -8.94
CA ALA A 59 10.40 -6.39 -9.34
C ALA A 59 10.45 -7.43 -10.48
N GLU A 60 9.67 -8.50 -10.37
CA GLU A 60 9.59 -9.56 -11.37
C GLU A 60 8.96 -9.05 -12.68
N ALA A 61 7.80 -8.37 -12.61
CA ALA A 61 7.08 -7.92 -13.80
C ALA A 61 7.90 -6.96 -14.69
N PHE A 62 8.81 -6.20 -14.10
CA PHE A 62 9.59 -5.16 -14.79
C PHE A 62 11.10 -5.43 -14.82
N GLY A 63 11.58 -6.56 -14.30
CA GLY A 63 13.01 -6.89 -14.24
C GLY A 63 13.83 -5.92 -13.38
N LEU A 64 13.25 -5.39 -12.31
CA LEU A 64 13.89 -4.40 -11.42
C LEU A 64 14.55 -5.07 -10.19
N PRO A 65 15.58 -4.46 -9.59
CA PRO A 65 16.17 -4.97 -8.36
C PRO A 65 15.18 -4.94 -7.19
N LEU A 66 15.07 -6.06 -6.47
CA LEU A 66 14.28 -6.18 -5.25
C LEU A 66 15.13 -5.83 -4.02
N ALA A 67 14.72 -4.80 -3.28
CA ALA A 67 15.30 -4.45 -1.98
C ALA A 67 14.55 -5.15 -0.84
N LYS A 68 15.28 -5.53 0.22
CA LYS A 68 14.69 -6.10 1.43
C LYS A 68 13.91 -5.04 2.20
N ILE A 69 12.70 -5.40 2.62
CA ILE A 69 11.80 -4.50 3.38
C ILE A 69 12.42 -4.05 4.71
N ASP A 70 13.11 -4.95 5.41
CA ASP A 70 13.77 -4.65 6.70
C ASP A 70 14.87 -3.59 6.55
N ALA A 71 15.51 -3.50 5.39
CA ALA A 71 16.56 -2.52 5.13
C ALA A 71 16.00 -1.10 4.90
N VAL A 72 14.69 -0.96 4.67
CA VAL A 72 14.02 0.34 4.46
C VAL A 72 13.06 0.73 5.59
N LEU A 73 12.62 -0.24 6.39
CA LEU A 73 11.76 -0.05 7.57
C LEU A 73 12.54 0.12 8.89
N ALA A 74 13.86 0.29 8.82
CA ALA A 74 14.74 0.54 9.97
C ALA A 74 14.42 1.88 10.67
#